data_AF-A0A4U6S3K8-F1
#
_entry.id   AF-A0A4U6S3K8-F1
#
_cell.length_a   1.000
_cell.length_b   1.000
_cell.length_c   1.000
_cell.angle_alpha   90.00
_cell.angle_beta   90.00
_cell.angle_gamma   90.00
#
_symmetry.space_group_name_H-M   'P 1'
#
loop_
_entity.id
_entity.type
_entity.pdbx_description
1 polymer ?
#
loop_
_entity_poly.entity_id
_entity_poly.type
_entity_poly.pdbx_seq_one_letter_code
_entity_poly.pdbx_strand_id
1 'polypeptide(L)' 'MPDLEYIRGEIDRMRVQVGRQRREILILQRAVISTAAAEALLDRMLEKIDGLCAQRDQLKKELPKPKPKALGGRSW' A
#
# COMPACT_ATOMS: atom_id res chain seq x y z
N MET A 1 4.86 -4.01 -19.08
CA MET A 1 3.85 -3.57 -18.09
C MET A 1 4.41 -3.85 -16.71
N PRO A 2 4.16 -3.00 -15.69
CA PRO A 2 4.62 -3.30 -14.34
C PRO A 2 3.95 -4.59 -13.83
N ASP A 3 4.76 -5.61 -13.52
CA ASP A 3 4.28 -6.88 -13.01
C ASP A 3 3.75 -6.75 -11.57
N LEU A 4 2.89 -7.68 -11.15
CA LEU A 4 2.26 -7.67 -9.83
C LEU A 4 3.28 -7.59 -8.67
N GLU A 5 4.43 -8.24 -8.84
CA GLU A 5 5.55 -8.22 -7.88
C GLU A 5 6.19 -6.84 -7.77
N TYR A 6 6.32 -6.11 -8.88
CA TYR A 6 6.82 -4.73 -8.87
C TYR A 6 5.88 -3.82 -8.07
N ILE A 7 4.56 -3.91 -8.32
CA ILE A 7 3.59 -3.08 -7.59
C ILE A 7 3.56 -3.44 -6.10
N ARG A 8 3.67 -4.73 -5.75
CA ARG A 8 3.82 -5.16 -4.36
C ARG A 8 5.06 -4.56 -3.69
N GLY A 9 6.20 -4.61 -4.38
CA GLY A 9 7.45 -4.02 -3.91
C GLY A 9 7.36 -2.50 -3.71
N GLU A 10 6.72 -1.79 -4.64
CA GLU A 10 6.50 -0.35 -4.53
C GLU A 10 5.56 0.01 -3.36
N ILE A 11 4.48 -0.75 -3.14
CA ILE A 11 3.60 -0.55 -1.97
C ILE A 11 4.39 -0.72 -0.66
N ASP A 12 5.23 -1.75 -0.58
CA ASP A 12 6.04 -2.01 0.62
C ASP A 12 7.03 -0.88 0.90
N ARG A 13 7.77 -0.44 -0.12
CA ARG A 13 8.69 0.71 -0.03
C ARG A 13 7.97 1.98 0.40
N MET A 14 6.84 2.27 -0.23
CA MET A 14 6.02 3.45 0.10
C MET A 14 5.52 3.41 1.56
N ARG A 15 5.12 2.23 2.06
CA ARG A 15 4.72 2.07 3.48
C ARG A 15 5.87 2.35 4.44
N VAL A 16 7.09 1.92 4.12
CA VAL A 16 8.28 2.27 4.91
C VAL A 16 8.52 3.77 4.92
N GLN A 17 8.39 4.44 3.76
CA GLN A 17 8.53 5.89 3.68
C GLN A 17 7.44 6.62 4.49
N VAL A 18 6.18 6.19 4.42
CA VAL A 18 5.08 6.72 5.25
C VAL A 18 5.39 6.58 6.73
N GLY A 19 5.92 5.43 7.15
CA GLY A 19 6.36 5.22 8.53
C GLY A 19 7.45 6.20 8.97
N ARG A 20 8.38 6.55 8.09
CA ARG A 20 9.41 7.57 8.35
C ARG A 20 8.81 8.97 8.41
N GLN A 21 7.93 9.33 7.48
CA GLN A 21 7.28 10.64 7.45
C GLN A 21 6.46 10.89 8.72
N ARG A 22 5.74 9.88 9.21
CA ARG A 22 5.01 9.97 10.48
C ARG A 22 5.94 10.22 11.68
N ARG A 23 7.14 9.63 11.69
CA ARG A 23 8.13 9.90 12.74
C ARG A 23 8.67 11.32 12.64
N GLU A 24 8.92 11.83 11.44
CA GLU A 24 9.35 13.21 11.22
C GLU A 24 8.30 14.21 11.72
N ILE A 25 7.01 13.99 11.38
CA ILE A 25 5.90 14.80 11.90
C ILE A 25 5.90 14.82 13.42
N LEU A 26 6.06 13.66 14.08
CA LEU A 26 6.12 13.59 15.55
C LEU A 26 7.31 14.38 16.14
N ILE A 27 8.46 14.37 15.48
CA ILE A 27 9.63 15.15 15.91
C ILE A 27 9.35 16.65 15.76
N LEU A 28 8.79 17.07 14.63
CA LEU A 28 8.44 18.47 14.38
C LEU A 28 7.38 18.98 15.36
N GLN A 29 6.35 18.18 15.67
CA GLN A 29 5.34 18.50 16.67
C GLN A 29 5.96 18.70 18.06
N ARG A 30 6.88 17.82 18.48
CA ARG A 30 7.59 17.96 19.76
C ARG A 30 8.47 19.20 19.83
N ALA A 31 9.02 19.62 18.70
CA ALA A 31 9.79 20.85 18.57
C ALA A 31 8.90 22.10 18.42
N VAL A 32 7.56 21.96 18.42
CA VAL A 32 6.59 23.04 18.20
C VAL A 32 6.82 23.75 16.85
N ILE A 33 7.28 22.99 15.86
CA ILE A 33 7.47 23.43 14.48
C ILE A 33 6.20 23.10 13.68
N SER A 34 5.82 23.97 12.75
CA SER A 34 4.68 23.74 11.86
C SER A 34 4.84 22.44 11.07
N THR A 35 3.83 21.57 11.14
CA THR A 35 3.81 20.26 10.45
C THR A 35 2.99 20.24 9.18
N ALA A 36 2.36 21.36 8.79
CA ALA A 36 1.42 21.42 7.68
C ALA A 36 2.00 20.90 6.35
N ALA A 37 3.27 21.25 6.05
CA ALA A 37 3.94 20.75 4.84
C ALA A 37 4.24 19.25 4.89
N ALA A 38 4.63 18.75 6.07
CA ALA A 38 4.94 17.33 6.27
C ALA A 38 3.67 16.46 6.25
N GLU A 39 2.55 16.99 6.75
CA GLU A 39 1.22 16.36 6.69
C GLU A 39 0.70 16.33 5.25
N ALA A 40 0.81 17.43 4.50
CA ALA A 40 0.45 17.45 3.08
C ALA A 40 1.27 16.46 2.23
N LEU A 41 2.55 16.25 2.58
CA LEU A 41 3.38 15.22 1.96
C LEU A 41 2.89 13.81 2.33
N LEU A 42 2.55 13.59 3.61
CA LEU A 42 2.01 12.32 4.09
C LEU A 42 0.72 11.95 3.34
N ASP A 43 -0.19 12.89 3.14
CA ASP A 43 -1.44 12.65 2.41
C ASP A 43 -1.17 12.21 0.97
N ARG A 44 -0.30 12.92 0.24
CA ARG A 44 0.07 12.54 -1.14
C ARG A 44 0.71 11.15 -1.21
N MET A 45 1.48 10.77 -0.20
CA MET A 45 2.07 9.43 -0.12
C MET A 45 1.00 8.35 0.08
N LEU A 46 -0.02 8.63 0.90
CA LEU A 46 -1.15 7.73 1.12
C LEU A 46 -2.01 7.59 -0.15
N GLU A 47 -2.33 8.70 -0.82
CA GLU A 47 -3.05 8.68 -2.10
C GLU A 47 -2.32 7.84 -3.16
N LYS A 48 -0.99 7.94 -3.22
CA LYS A 48 -0.19 7.11 -4.11
C LYS A 48 -0.24 5.62 -3.76
N ILE A 49 -0.24 5.26 -2.46
CA ILE A 49 -0.40 3.87 -2.02
C ILE A 49 -1.77 3.34 -2.42
N ASP A 50 -2.83 4.14 -2.26
CA ASP A 50 -4.19 3.74 -2.65
C ASP A 50 -4.28 3.50 -4.16
N GLY A 51 -3.66 4.37 -4.97
CA GLY A 51 -3.53 4.18 -6.41
C GLY A 51 -2.78 2.90 -6.79
N LEU A 52 -1.70 2.55 -6.08
CA LEU A 52 -0.97 1.29 -6.29
C LEU A 52 -1.79 0.07 -5.86
N CYS A 53 -2.56 0.17 -4.77
CA CYS A 53 -3.48 -0.89 -4.34
C CYS A 53 -4.58 -1.16 -5.37
N ALA A 54 -5.18 -0.10 -5.93
CA ALA A 54 -6.17 -0.23 -6.98
C ALA A 54 -5.60 -0.91 -8.24
N GLN A 55 -4.39 -0.53 -8.66
CA GLN A 55 -3.69 -1.17 -9.78
C GLN A 55 -3.39 -2.65 -9.52
N ARG A 56 -2.89 -2.98 -8.32
CA ARG A 56 -2.67 -4.37 -7.89
C ARG A 56 -3.96 -5.19 -7.99
N ASP A 57 -5.08 -4.62 -7.56
CA ASP A 57 -6.36 -5.32 -7.53
C ASP A 57 -6.96 -5.49 -8.92
N GLN A 58 -6.68 -4.59 -9.86
CA GLN A 58 -7.00 -4.82 -11.28
C GLN A 58 -6.15 -5.91 -11.91
N LEU A 59 -4.83 -5.88 -11.73
CA LEU A 59 -3.96 -6.94 -12.26
C LEU A 59 -4.32 -8.31 -11.70
N LYS A 60 -4.72 -8.39 -10.42
CA LYS A 60 -5.24 -9.63 -9.83
C LYS A 60 -6.54 -10.13 -10.46
N LYS A 61 -7.39 -9.24 -10.98
CA LYS A 61 -8.63 -9.61 -11.68
C LYS A 61 -8.35 -10.09 -13.10
N GLU A 62 -7.34 -9.53 -13.76
CA GLU A 62 -6.90 -9.92 -15.10
C GLU A 62 -6.17 -11.27 -15.10
N LEU A 63 -5.49 -11.61 -14.00
CA LEU A 63 -4.88 -12.92 -13.83
C LEU A 63 -5.96 -14.02 -13.72
N PRO A 64 -5.78 -15.18 -14.40
CA PRO A 64 -6.70 -16.30 -14.28
C PRO A 64 -6.73 -16.75 -12.82
N LYS A 65 -7.88 -16.59 -12.16
CA LYS A 65 -8.09 -17.07 -10.80
C LYS A 65 -7.80 -18.58 -10.77
N PRO A 66 -6.96 -19.08 -9.85
CA PRO A 66 -6.79 -20.52 -9.69
C PRO A 66 -8.18 -21.13 -9.46
N LYS A 67 -8.51 -22.18 -10.22
CA LYS A 67 -9.79 -22.89 -10.09
C LYS A 67 -10.03 -23.17 -8.61
N PRO A 68 -11.21 -22.86 -8.04
CA PRO A 68 -11.49 -23.23 -6.67
C PRO A 68 -11.25 -24.73 -6.56
N LYS A 69 -10.29 -25.12 -5.71
CA LYS A 69 -10.06 -26.52 -5.39
C LYS A 69 -11.37 -26.99 -4.78
N ALA A 70 -12.15 -27.76 -5.53
CA ALA A 70 -13.37 -28.37 -5.01
C ALA A 70 -12.95 -29.09 -3.72
N LEU A 71 -13.40 -28.58 -2.57
CA LEU A 71 -13.24 -29.27 -1.31
C LEU A 71 -14.08 -30.53 -1.45
N GLY A 72 -13.43 -31.61 -1.89
CA GLY A 72 -14.05 -32.90 -2.12
C GLY A 72 -14.90 -33.25 -0.90
N GLY A 73 -16.19 -33.46 -1.15
CA GLY A 73 -17.16 -33.77 -0.12
C GLY A 73 -16.67 -34.93 0.72
N ARG A 74 -16.41 -34.67 2.00
CA ARG A 74 -16.36 -35.72 2.99
C ARG A 74 -17.80 -36.11 3.29
N SER A 75 -18.27 -37.17 2.62
CA SER A 75 -19.44 -37.91 3.11
C SER A 75 -18.96 -38.79 4.25
N TRP A 76 -19.61 -38.65 5.39
CA TRP A 76 -19.61 -39.65 6.46
C TRP A 76 -20.45 -40.85 6.04
#